data_AF-A0A0E9TJX8-F1
#
_entry.id   AF-A0A0E9TJX8-F1
#
_cell.length_a   1.000
_cell.length_b   1.000
_cell.length_c   1.000
_cell.angle_alpha   90.00
_cell.angle_beta   90.00
_cell.angle_gamma   90.00
#
_symmetry.space_group_name_H-M   'P 1'
#
loop_
_entity.id
_entity.type
_entity.pdbx_description
1 polymer ?
#
loop_
_entity_poly.entity_id
_entity_poly.type
_entity_poly.pdbx_seq_one_letter_code
_entity_poly.pdbx_strand_id
1 'polypeptide(L)' 'MKVQEIAANKCRRPAIKQFHDSKIKFPLPHRVLRRQHEPRFTTKRPNTFF' A
#
# COMPACT_ATOMS: atom_id res chain seq x y z
N MET A 1 -19.42 23.51 -3.96
CA MET A 1 -18.30 22.56 -4.18
C MET A 1 -18.73 21.57 -5.26
N LYS A 2 -17.89 21.31 -6.26
CA LYS A 2 -18.20 20.35 -7.33
C LYS A 2 -17.13 19.26 -7.36
N VAL A 3 -17.56 18.01 -7.26
CA VAL A 3 -16.72 16.82 -7.42
C VAL A 3 -17.13 16.16 -8.73
N GLN A 4 -16.16 15.73 -9.52
CA GLN A 4 -16.39 15.05 -10.79
C GLN A 4 -15.29 14.01 -11.02
N GLU A 5 -15.62 12.96 -11.74
CA GLU A 5 -14.64 11.99 -12.22
C GLU A 5 -13.72 12.63 -13.27
N ILE A 6 -12.45 12.21 -13.29
CA ILE A 6 -11.42 12.76 -14.17
C ILE A 6 -10.72 11.60 -14.87
N ALA A 7 -10.72 11.63 -16.21
CA ALA A 7 -9.97 10.66 -17.00
C ALA A 7 -8.46 10.74 -16.73
N ALA A 8 -7.74 9.62 -16.80
CA ALA A 8 -6.32 9.51 -16.45
C ALA A 8 -5.41 10.57 -17.11
N ASN A 9 -5.65 10.89 -18.39
CA ASN A 9 -4.90 11.92 -19.12
C ASN A 9 -5.07 13.33 -18.51
N LYS A 10 -6.25 13.63 -17.95
CA LYS A 10 -6.58 14.93 -17.37
C LYS A 10 -6.16 15.07 -15.90
N CYS A 11 -5.65 14.01 -15.27
CA CYS A 11 -5.10 14.08 -13.91
C CYS A 11 -3.86 14.98 -13.90
N ARG A 12 -3.75 15.89 -12.92
CA ARG A 12 -2.60 16.81 -12.79
C ARG A 12 -1.56 16.35 -11.76
N ARG A 13 -1.99 15.64 -10.72
CA ARG A 13 -1.15 15.33 -9.55
C ARG A 13 -0.23 14.12 -9.82
N PRO A 14 1.09 14.22 -9.57
CA PRO A 14 2.03 13.11 -9.82
C PRO A 14 1.72 11.88 -8.98
N ALA A 15 1.29 12.05 -7.72
CA ALA A 15 0.89 10.95 -6.84
C ALA A 15 -0.30 10.12 -7.35
N ILE A 16 -1.11 10.68 -8.25
CA ILE A 16 -2.19 9.95 -8.93
C ILE A 16 -1.65 9.32 -10.21
N LYS A 17 -0.87 10.10 -10.99
CA LYS A 17 -0.26 9.63 -12.25
C LYS A 17 0.64 8.41 -12.10
N GLN A 18 1.34 8.26 -10.97
CA GLN A 18 2.22 7.11 -10.72
C GLN A 18 1.49 5.75 -10.76
N PHE A 19 0.16 5.75 -10.57
CA PHE A 19 -0.66 4.53 -10.61
C PHE A 19 -1.31 4.28 -11.98
N HIS A 20 -1.12 5.16 -12.97
CA HIS A 20 -1.69 5.03 -14.32
C HIS A 20 -0.78 4.19 -15.25
N ASP A 21 -0.40 2.99 -14.82
CA ASP A 21 0.37 2.03 -15.61
C ASP A 21 -0.35 0.66 -15.65
N SER A 22 -0.50 0.08 -16.85
CA SER A 22 -1.18 -1.20 -17.06
C SER A 22 -0.37 -2.41 -16.57
N LYS A 23 0.95 -2.24 -16.41
CA LYS A 23 1.85 -3.29 -15.94
C LYS A 23 2.37 -3.03 -14.52
N ILE A 24 1.72 -2.14 -13.76
CA ILE A 24 2.17 -1.76 -12.42
C ILE A 24 2.29 -2.98 -11.50
N LYS A 25 3.48 -3.13 -10.90
CA LYS A 25 3.79 -4.18 -9.92
C LYS A 25 4.75 -3.61 -8.89
N PHE A 26 4.48 -3.84 -7.61
CA PHE A 26 5.38 -3.47 -6.53
C PHE A 26 5.30 -4.49 -5.38
N PRO A 27 6.44 -4.83 -4.75
CA PRO A 27 6.44 -5.65 -3.55
C PRO A 27 5.97 -4.83 -2.33
N LEU A 28 5.62 -5.52 -1.24
CA LEU A 28 5.44 -4.92 0.08
C LEU A 28 6.71 -5.17 0.90
N PRO A 29 7.65 -4.22 0.98
CA PRO A 29 9.00 -4.46 1.48
C PRO A 29 9.06 -4.79 2.97
N HIS A 30 8.12 -4.27 3.77
CA HIS A 30 8.09 -4.48 5.21
C HIS A 30 6.65 -4.64 5.70
N ARG A 31 6.33 -5.83 6.22
CA ARG A 31 4.98 -6.20 6.68
C ARG A 31 4.96 -6.36 8.20
N VAL A 32 4.44 -5.34 8.89
CA VAL A 32 4.29 -5.38 10.35
C VAL A 32 3.14 -6.32 10.74
N LEU A 33 3.40 -7.18 11.73
CA LEU A 33 2.37 -8.04 12.30
C LEU A 33 1.28 -7.20 12.99
N ARG A 34 0.02 -7.38 12.56
CA ARG A 34 -1.13 -6.69 13.18
C ARG A 34 -1.63 -7.39 14.44
N ARG A 35 -1.54 -8.73 14.50
CA ARG A 35 -2.00 -9.54 15.65
C ARG A 35 -0.91 -9.67 16.71
N GLN A 36 -0.63 -8.57 17.39
CA GLN A 36 0.43 -8.52 18.41
C GLN A 36 0.03 -9.16 19.75
N HIS A 37 -1.27 -9.38 19.97
CA HIS A 37 -1.80 -9.96 21.21
C HIS A 37 -2.21 -11.43 21.08
N GLU A 38 -1.92 -12.05 19.93
CA GLU A 38 -2.27 -13.43 19.63
C GLU A 38 -1.05 -14.13 18.99
N PRO A 39 -0.09 -14.63 19.79
CA PRO A 39 -0.02 -14.61 21.26
C PRO A 39 0.55 -13.29 21.81
N ARG A 40 0.12 -12.90 23.02
CA ARG A 40 0.65 -11.69 23.71
C ARG A 40 2.11 -11.84 24.14
N PHE A 41 2.51 -13.07 24.47
CA PHE A 41 3.89 -13.39 24.84
C PHE A 41 4.36 -14.57 23.99
N THR A 42 5.53 -14.43 23.39
CA THR A 42 6.18 -15.46 22.58
C THR A 42 7.69 -15.32 22.68
N THR A 43 8.41 -16.42 22.48
CA THR A 43 9.88 -16.44 22.49
C THR A 43 10.46 -16.06 21.13
N LYS A 44 9.69 -16.21 20.05
CA LYS A 44 10.14 -15.95 18.67
C LYS A 44 9.97 -14.48 18.32
N ARG A 45 10.99 -13.88 17.69
CA ARG A 45 10.89 -12.54 17.11
C ARG A 45 10.03 -12.58 15.83
N PRO A 46 9.14 -11.58 15.60
CA PRO A 46 8.34 -11.54 14.39
C PRO A 46 9.23 -11.29 13.16
N ASN A 47 9.00 -12.03 12.08
CA ASN A 47 9.58 -11.74 10.77
C ASN A 47 8.68 -10.71 10.03
N THR A 48 9.29 -9.73 9.37
CA THR A 48 8.58 -8.69 8.61
C THR A 48 8.84 -8.74 7.10
N PHE A 49 9.70 -9.66 6.63
CA PHE A 49 10.01 -9.88 5.22
C PHE A 49 9.29 -11.14 4.68
N PHE A 50 8.46 -10.97 3.65
CA PHE A 50 7.61 -12.01 3.03
C PHE A 50 7.48 -11.83 1.52
#